data_AF-A0AAD2JUS9-F1
#
_entry.id   AF-A0AAD2JUS9-F1
#
_cell.length_a   1.000
_cell.length_b   1.000
_cell.length_c   1.000
_cell.angle_alpha   90.00
_cell.angle_beta   90.00
_cell.angle_gamma   90.00
#
_symmetry.space_group_name_H-M   'P 1'
#
loop_
_entity.id
_entity.type
_entity.pdbx_description
1 polymer ?
#
loop_
_entity_poly.entity_id
_entity_poly.type
_entity_poly.pdbx_seq_one_letter_code
_entity_poly.pdbx_strand_id
1 'polypeptide(L)'
;PSDRACLSSEQGKMSSRTRDDVEQAYTLQIKSGLQGAFRGLSTGLGLTIIAHYSWPWFRRQTFPFKGFLVCTSTLFGMVISAEAALQEFEAVRRHEENEIRNRARLDLARQGIIPTETALRKWKEENK
;
A
#
# COMPACT_ATOMS: atom_id res chain seq x y z
N PRO A 1 -24.42 -26.04 -22.99
CA PRO A 1 -23.23 -25.63 -23.77
C PRO A 1 -22.85 -24.15 -23.62
N SER A 2 -23.85 -23.25 -23.56
CA SER A 2 -23.66 -21.80 -23.38
C SER A 2 -23.00 -21.41 -22.04
N ASP A 3 -23.40 -22.02 -20.93
CA ASP A 3 -22.88 -21.66 -19.59
C ASP A 3 -21.38 -21.90 -19.40
N ARG A 4 -20.79 -22.92 -20.05
CA ARG A 4 -19.34 -23.18 -19.96
C ARG A 4 -18.50 -22.12 -20.68
N ALA A 5 -19.02 -21.53 -21.75
CA ALA A 5 -18.34 -20.46 -22.48
C ALA A 5 -18.34 -19.15 -21.68
N CYS A 6 -19.44 -18.86 -20.97
CA CYS A 6 -19.55 -17.72 -20.06
C CYS A 6 -18.62 -17.86 -18.84
N LEU A 7 -18.57 -19.05 -18.22
CA LEU A 7 -17.67 -19.31 -17.10
C LEU A 7 -16.18 -19.23 -17.49
N SER A 8 -15.83 -19.68 -18.69
CA SER A 8 -14.45 -19.58 -19.20
C SER A 8 -14.04 -18.14 -19.49
N SER A 9 -14.94 -17.33 -20.07
CA SER A 9 -14.65 -15.91 -20.31
C SER A 9 -14.58 -15.11 -19.02
N GLU A 10 -15.43 -15.39 -18.03
CA GLU A 10 -15.36 -14.80 -16.68
C GLU A 10 -14.10 -15.20 -15.92
N GLN A 11 -13.69 -16.48 -16.00
CA GLN A 11 -12.43 -16.97 -15.41
C GLN A 11 -11.21 -16.26 -16.03
N GLY A 12 -11.18 -16.12 -17.36
CA GLY A 12 -10.13 -15.36 -18.06
C GLY A 12 -10.08 -13.90 -17.62
N LYS A 13 -11.24 -13.24 -17.53
CA LYS A 13 -11.37 -11.83 -17.13
C LYS A 13 -11.03 -11.57 -15.66
N MET A 14 -11.27 -12.55 -14.79
CA MET A 14 -10.90 -12.49 -13.38
C MET A 14 -9.37 -12.62 -13.22
N SER A 15 -8.75 -13.54 -13.97
CA SER A 15 -7.29 -13.73 -13.93
C SER A 15 -6.52 -12.53 -14.47
N SER A 16 -7.04 -11.82 -15.48
CA SER A 16 -6.39 -10.61 -16.03
C SER A 16 -6.48 -9.46 -15.04
N ARG A 17 -7.66 -9.22 -14.44
CA ARG A 17 -7.84 -8.18 -13.41
C ARG A 17 -6.92 -8.36 -12.21
N THR A 18 -6.80 -9.60 -11.72
CA THR A 18 -5.88 -9.89 -10.61
C THR A 18 -4.42 -9.61 -10.98
N ARG A 19 -4.02 -9.85 -12.23
CA ARG A 19 -2.64 -9.56 -12.70
C ARG A 19 -2.40 -8.05 -12.81
N ASP A 20 -3.36 -7.31 -13.36
CA ASP A 20 -3.27 -5.86 -13.51
C ASP A 20 -3.17 -5.16 -12.14
N ASP A 21 -3.94 -5.63 -11.15
CA ASP A 21 -3.88 -5.15 -9.75
C ASP A 21 -2.50 -5.42 -9.12
N VAL A 22 -1.92 -6.60 -9.36
CA VAL A 22 -0.60 -6.99 -8.85
C VAL A 22 0.51 -6.15 -9.49
N GLU A 23 0.43 -5.87 -10.80
CA GLU A 23 1.42 -5.07 -11.50
C GLU A 23 1.39 -3.59 -11.05
N GLN A 24 0.20 -3.05 -10.80
CA GLN A 24 0.05 -1.72 -10.22
C GLN A 24 0.61 -1.64 -8.79
N ALA A 25 0.32 -2.63 -7.94
CA ALA A 25 0.88 -2.69 -6.59
C ALA A 25 2.41 -2.81 -6.62
N TYR A 26 2.94 -3.63 -7.53
CA TYR A 26 4.39 -3.85 -7.67
C TYR A 26 5.13 -2.58 -8.11
N THR A 27 4.61 -1.87 -9.11
CA THR A 27 5.21 -0.61 -9.59
C THR A 27 5.14 0.49 -8.53
N LEU A 28 4.04 0.57 -7.76
CA LEU A 28 3.91 1.49 -6.64
C LEU A 28 4.92 1.17 -5.53
N GLN A 29 5.07 -0.11 -5.18
CA GLN A 29 6.00 -0.59 -4.16
C GLN A 29 7.47 -0.32 -4.52
N ILE A 30 7.84 -0.49 -5.80
CA ILE A 30 9.21 -0.17 -6.24
C ILE A 30 9.47 1.33 -6.10
N LYS A 31 8.54 2.17 -6.55
CA LYS A 31 8.72 3.63 -6.52
C LYS A 31 8.82 4.15 -5.08
N SER A 32 7.95 3.69 -4.19
CA SER A 32 7.99 4.06 -2.78
C SER A 32 9.19 3.46 -2.05
N GLY A 33 9.57 2.21 -2.34
CA GLY A 33 10.78 1.58 -1.82
C GLY A 33 12.04 2.35 -2.18
N LEU A 34 12.15 2.84 -3.42
CA LEU A 34 13.28 3.67 -3.87
C LEU A 34 13.36 4.99 -3.08
N GLN A 35 12.21 5.63 -2.87
CA GLN A 35 12.12 6.87 -2.08
C GLN A 35 12.48 6.63 -0.61
N GLY A 36 12.04 5.52 -0.03
CA GLY A 36 12.41 5.08 1.31
C GLY A 36 13.89 4.80 1.46
N ALA A 37 14.49 4.11 0.48
CA ALA A 37 15.91 3.83 0.45
C ALA A 37 16.74 5.13 0.41
N PHE A 38 16.34 6.10 -0.42
CA PHE A 38 17.03 7.40 -0.50
C PHE A 38 16.93 8.19 0.81
N ARG A 39 15.76 8.18 1.46
CA ARG A 39 15.56 8.79 2.78
C ARG A 39 16.37 8.08 3.88
N GLY A 40 16.40 6.75 3.88
CA GLY A 40 17.18 5.95 4.83
C GLY A 40 18.69 6.12 4.67
N LEU A 41 19.16 6.25 3.42
CA LEU A 41 20.56 6.49 3.09
C LEU A 41 21.00 7.90 3.48
N SER A 42 20.22 8.92 3.15
CA SER A 42 20.50 10.30 3.57
C SER A 42 20.52 10.44 5.08
N THR A 43 19.57 9.80 5.78
CA THR A 43 19.56 9.76 7.25
C THR A 43 20.79 9.04 7.81
N GLY A 44 21.17 7.88 7.25
CA GLY A 44 22.33 7.11 7.68
C GLY A 44 23.66 7.82 7.49
N LEU A 45 23.86 8.43 6.32
CA LEU A 45 25.02 9.26 6.04
C LEU A 45 25.06 10.48 6.96
N GLY A 46 23.92 11.17 7.14
CA GLY A 46 23.81 12.29 8.07
C GLY A 46 24.20 11.90 9.49
N LEU A 47 23.66 10.80 10.01
CA LEU A 47 24.00 10.29 11.34
C LEU A 47 25.49 9.95 11.47
N THR A 48 26.05 9.29 10.45
CA THR A 48 27.46 8.87 10.45
C THR A 48 28.40 10.06 10.40
N ILE A 49 28.08 11.09 9.61
CA ILE A 49 28.85 12.34 9.52
C ILE A 49 28.79 13.07 10.86
N ILE A 50 27.60 13.27 11.43
CA ILE A 50 27.43 13.97 12.71
C ILE A 50 28.17 13.22 13.82
N ALA A 51 28.03 11.90 13.90
CA ALA A 51 28.73 11.07 14.90
C ALA A 51 30.26 11.16 14.74
N HIS A 52 30.77 11.25 13.50
CA HIS A 52 32.20 11.37 13.23
C HIS A 52 32.80 12.71 13.70
N TYR A 53 32.07 13.80 13.56
CA TYR A 53 32.53 15.13 13.97
C TYR A 53 32.29 15.41 15.46
N SER A 54 31.17 14.95 16.02
CA SER A 54 30.80 15.20 17.43
C SER A 54 31.59 14.36 18.43
N TRP A 55 31.95 13.11 18.10
CA TRP A 55 32.53 12.19 19.07
C TRP A 55 33.94 11.70 18.71
N PRO A 56 34.98 12.04 19.49
CA PRO A 56 36.36 11.61 19.22
C PRO A 56 36.57 10.10 19.35
N TRP A 57 35.74 9.40 20.13
CA TRP A 57 35.75 7.93 20.23
C TRP A 57 35.24 7.26 18.95
N PHE A 58 34.14 7.77 18.39
CA PHE A 58 33.55 7.29 17.13
C PHE A 58 34.47 7.53 15.92
N ARG A 59 35.33 8.54 16.01
CA ARG A 59 36.38 8.81 15.01
C ARG A 59 37.42 7.70 14.94
N ARG A 60 37.73 7.04 16.06
CA ARG A 60 38.68 5.93 16.17
C ARG A 60 38.06 4.55 15.90
N GLN A 61 36.73 4.48 15.76
CA GLN A 61 36.02 3.22 15.52
C GLN A 61 36.19 2.70 14.09
N THR A 62 36.07 1.38 13.92
CA THR A 62 36.37 0.65 12.68
C THR A 62 35.53 1.12 11.49
N PHE A 63 36.16 1.28 10.32
CA PHE A 63 35.49 1.58 9.04
C PHE A 63 34.27 0.68 8.73
N PRO A 64 34.30 -0.65 8.94
CA PRO A 64 33.13 -1.50 8.71
C PRO A 64 31.91 -1.12 9.54
N PHE A 65 32.09 -0.62 10.77
CA PHE A 65 30.96 -0.23 11.61
C PHE A 65 30.17 0.95 11.04
N LYS A 66 30.88 1.91 10.42
CA LYS A 66 30.25 3.05 9.73
C LYS A 66 29.45 2.59 8.51
N GLY A 67 30.03 1.69 7.72
CA GLY A 67 29.32 1.07 6.59
C GLY A 67 28.08 0.31 7.03
N PHE A 68 28.18 -0.46 8.11
CA PHE A 68 27.05 -1.18 8.70
C PHE A 68 25.91 -0.25 9.11
N LEU A 69 26.20 0.88 9.76
CA LEU A 69 25.18 1.87 10.14
C LEU A 69 24.45 2.47 8.94
N VAL A 70 25.19 2.83 7.89
CA VAL A 70 24.59 3.38 6.66
C VAL A 70 23.75 2.32 5.93
N CYS A 71 24.24 1.08 5.83
CA CYS A 71 23.51 -0.02 5.19
C CYS A 71 22.22 -0.36 5.96
N THR A 72 22.30 -0.48 7.28
CA THR A 72 21.13 -0.79 8.12
C THR A 72 20.07 0.30 8.06
N SER A 73 20.46 1.58 8.14
CA SER A 73 19.50 2.69 8.02
C SER A 73 18.85 2.74 6.63
N THR A 74 19.61 2.43 5.58
CA THR A 74 19.12 2.40 4.20
C THR A 74 18.08 1.29 4.01
N LEU A 75 18.42 0.06 4.42
CA LEU A 75 17.52 -1.08 4.34
C LEU A 75 16.26 -0.86 5.19
N PHE A 76 16.42 -0.34 6.40
CA PHE A 76 15.28 -0.05 7.28
C PHE A 76 14.34 1.00 6.68
N GLY A 77 14.88 2.10 6.14
CA GLY A 77 14.10 3.12 5.45
C GLY A 77 13.42 2.60 4.18
N MET A 78 14.07 1.72 3.42
CA MET A 78 13.50 1.07 2.25
C MET A 78 12.32 0.17 2.60
N VAL A 79 12.49 -0.71 3.59
CA VAL A 79 11.47 -1.69 4.00
C VAL A 79 10.22 -0.99 4.53
N ILE A 80 10.37 -0.03 5.44
CA ILE A 80 9.21 0.70 6.00
C ILE A 80 8.43 1.43 4.90
N SER A 81 9.11 2.06 3.95
CA SER A 81 8.43 2.78 2.87
C SER A 81 7.74 1.83 1.89
N ALA A 82 8.28 0.62 1.70
CA ALA A 82 7.65 -0.40 0.88
C ALA A 82 6.40 -0.97 1.55
N GLU A 83 6.46 -1.27 2.85
CA GLU A 83 5.31 -1.71 3.64
C GLU A 83 4.20 -0.64 3.69
N ALA A 84 4.58 0.62 3.90
CA ALA A 84 3.62 1.74 3.92
C ALA A 84 2.86 1.87 2.59
N ALA A 85 3.52 1.65 1.45
CA ALA A 85 2.87 1.72 0.15
C ALA A 85 1.88 0.58 -0.09
N LEU A 86 2.18 -0.63 0.42
CA LEU A 86 1.23 -1.75 0.37
C LEU A 86 0.00 -1.45 1.24
N GLN A 87 0.22 -0.93 2.45
CA GLN A 87 -0.87 -0.53 3.35
C GLN A 87 -1.72 0.60 2.77
N GLU A 88 -1.11 1.58 2.11
CA GLU A 88 -1.82 2.68 1.45
C GLU A 88 -2.71 2.16 0.33
N PHE A 89 -2.23 1.23 -0.50
CA PHE A 89 -3.04 0.60 -1.55
C PHE A 89 -4.28 -0.11 -0.98
N GLU A 90 -4.10 -0.91 0.08
CA GLU A 90 -5.24 -1.55 0.76
C GLU A 90 -6.17 -0.53 1.44
N ALA A 91 -5.61 0.53 2.02
CA ALA A 91 -6.37 1.58 2.69
C ALA A 91 -7.25 2.35 1.70
N VAL A 92 -6.73 2.68 0.52
CA VAL A 92 -7.49 3.31 -0.57
C VAL A 92 -8.66 2.41 -0.98
N ARG A 93 -8.41 1.11 -1.20
CA ARG A 93 -9.48 0.16 -1.56
C ARG A 93 -10.57 0.06 -0.48
N ARG A 94 -10.18 -0.03 0.80
CA ARG A 94 -11.14 -0.02 1.92
C ARG A 94 -11.91 1.30 2.01
N HIS A 95 -11.28 2.43 1.69
CA HIS A 95 -11.92 3.75 1.71
C HIS A 95 -12.99 3.86 0.62
N GLU A 96 -12.69 3.43 -0.61
CA GLU A 96 -13.65 3.39 -1.71
C GLU A 96 -14.85 2.50 -1.40
N GLU A 97 -14.63 1.30 -0.87
CA GLU A 97 -15.70 0.39 -0.44
C GLU A 97 -16.56 1.01 0.68
N ASN A 98 -15.92 1.67 1.65
CA ASN A 98 -16.62 2.38 2.72
C ASN A 98 -17.42 3.58 2.21
N GLU A 99 -16.91 4.35 1.24
CA GLU A 99 -17.63 5.46 0.62
C GLU A 99 -18.89 4.97 -0.07
N ILE A 100 -18.81 3.90 -0.87
CA ILE A 100 -19.97 3.30 -1.53
C ILE A 100 -20.99 2.86 -0.48
N ARG A 101 -20.52 2.20 0.59
CA ARG A 101 -21.39 1.75 1.69
C ARG A 101 -22.02 2.93 2.44
N ASN A 102 -21.30 4.04 2.61
CA ASN A 102 -21.83 5.26 3.23
C ASN A 102 -22.84 5.98 2.32
N ARG A 103 -22.60 6.04 1.01
CA ARG A 103 -23.56 6.59 0.02
C ARG A 103 -24.85 5.78 0.03
N ALA A 104 -24.74 4.45 0.02
CA ALA A 104 -25.89 3.55 0.12
C ALA A 104 -26.68 3.74 1.43
N ARG A 105 -25.99 3.91 2.56
CA ARG A 105 -26.63 4.22 3.85
C ARG A 105 -27.34 5.57 3.84
N LEU A 106 -26.73 6.59 3.24
CA LEU A 106 -27.31 7.94 3.14
C LEU A 106 -28.57 7.96 2.27
N ASP A 107 -28.56 7.27 1.12
CA ASP A 107 -29.74 7.20 0.24
C ASP A 107 -30.88 6.38 0.86
N LEU A 108 -30.57 5.27 1.54
CA LEU A 108 -31.58 4.50 2.29
C LEU A 108 -32.16 5.31 3.46
N ALA A 109 -31.33 6.08 4.17
CA ALA A 109 -31.79 6.97 5.23
C ALA A 109 -32.69 8.10 4.71
N ARG A 110 -32.39 8.66 3.53
CA ARG A 110 -33.27 9.64 2.84
C ARG A 110 -34.64 9.07 2.49
N GLN A 111 -34.70 7.77 2.18
CA GLN A 111 -35.95 7.05 1.91
C GLN A 111 -36.69 6.62 3.19
N GLY A 112 -36.14 6.88 4.38
CA GLY A 112 -36.73 6.45 5.66
C GLY A 112 -36.62 4.95 5.92
N ILE A 113 -35.77 4.24 5.17
CA ILE A 113 -35.60 2.78 5.25
C ILE A 113 -34.41 2.47 6.17
N ILE A 114 -34.62 1.56 7.13
CA ILE A 114 -33.56 1.11 8.03
C ILE A 114 -32.50 0.35 7.19
N PRO A 115 -31.21 0.72 7.27
CA PRO A 115 -30.13 0.13 6.48
C PRO A 115 -29.84 -1.29 6.97
N THR A 116 -30.68 -2.22 6.55
CA THR A 116 -30.55 -3.67 6.71
C THR A 116 -29.85 -4.26 5.50
N GLU A 117 -29.18 -5.42 5.66
CA GLU A 117 -28.44 -6.06 4.55
C GLU A 117 -29.30 -6.32 3.32
N THR A 118 -30.59 -6.60 3.52
CA THR A 118 -31.59 -6.78 2.45
C THR A 118 -31.90 -5.48 1.69
N ALA A 119 -31.99 -4.35 2.38
CA ALA A 119 -32.21 -3.05 1.75
C ALA A 119 -30.96 -2.57 0.98
N LEU A 120 -29.77 -2.82 1.53
CA LEU A 120 -28.50 -2.51 0.87
C LEU A 120 -28.32 -3.30 -0.43
N ARG A 121 -28.75 -4.57 -0.44
CA ARG A 121 -28.70 -5.43 -1.64
C ARG A 121 -29.66 -4.94 -2.73
N LYS A 122 -30.88 -4.51 -2.37
CA LYS A 122 -31.84 -3.91 -3.32
C LYS A 122 -31.33 -2.60 -3.93
N TRP A 123 -30.81 -1.69 -3.11
CA TRP A 123 -30.20 -0.45 -3.60
C TRP A 123 -29.04 -0.73 -4.58
N LYS A 124 -28.24 -1.78 -4.31
CA LYS A 124 -27.14 -2.21 -5.18
C LYS A 124 -27.62 -2.83 -6.50
N GLU A 125 -28.77 -3.47 -6.52
CA GLU A 125 -29.41 -3.99 -7.75
C GLU A 125 -30.01 -2.85 -8.60
N GLU A 126 -30.52 -1.79 -7.96
CA GLU A 126 -31.09 -0.61 -8.64
C GLU A 126 -30.03 0.35 -9.21
N ASN A 127 -28.82 0.38 -8.63
CA ASN A 127 -27.72 1.27 -9.02
C ASN A 127 -26.58 0.54 -9.78
N LYS A 128 -26.81 -0.67 -10.26
CA LYS A 128 -25.87 -1.44 -11.09
C LYS A 128 -26.07 -1.14 -12.58
#